data_AF-A0AA43RGL3-F1
#
_entry.id   AF-A0AA43RGL3-F1
#
_cell.length_a   1.000
_cell.length_b   1.000
_cell.length_c   1.000
_cell.angle_alpha   90.00
_cell.angle_beta   90.00
_cell.angle_gamma   90.00
#
_symmetry.space_group_name_H-M   'P 1'
#
loop_
_entity.id
_entity.type
_entity.pdbx_description
1 polymer ?
#
loop_
_entity_poly.entity_id
_entity_poly.type
_entity_poly.pdbx_seq_one_letter_code
_entity_poly.pdbx_strand_id
1 'polypeptide(L)'
;MDEQKHELIAQVKQLREKIVELVMEREDILLQKNPAIEADYMVKVGAYEVKLAEAELAARRAKRRLAICQAQANAGKNIKELEIEEELDAELEEWMVNIQQKQMQVFSLLDRRSSSYAMAATDSKKLKTLYRKLCKRLHPDLIPLLSDQEKNLFSGIQKAYERGDVTSLEAYLWVLDEAEDIDDERKDVEELTAEVALLEAQVSVQEEMLLQVKSSYPFNLLDKLSNANWVFETVQDLKRRTIEFENARQAYDVKTGEVIKHA
;
A
#
# COMPACT_ATOMS: atom_id res chain seq x y z
N MET A 1 -16.49 -32.89 -35.48
CA MET A 1 -15.15 -32.32 -35.71
C MET A 1 -15.25 -30.80 -35.70
N ASP A 2 -16.01 -30.19 -36.62
CA ASP A 2 -16.16 -28.72 -36.67
C ASP A 2 -16.89 -28.13 -35.45
N GLU A 3 -17.94 -28.78 -34.94
CA GLU A 3 -18.68 -28.32 -33.76
C GLU A 3 -17.83 -28.32 -32.48
N GLN A 4 -17.05 -29.38 -32.26
CA GLN A 4 -16.12 -29.46 -31.12
C GLN A 4 -15.01 -28.41 -31.21
N LYS A 5 -14.46 -28.17 -32.41
CA LYS A 5 -13.44 -27.13 -32.62
C LYS A 5 -14.01 -25.73 -32.36
N HIS A 6 -15.21 -25.44 -32.84
CA HIS A 6 -15.87 -24.15 -32.58
C HIS A 6 -16.17 -23.94 -31.08
N GLU A 7 -16.58 -24.98 -30.36
CA GLU A 7 -16.80 -24.93 -28.92
C GLU A 7 -15.49 -24.63 -28.16
N LEU A 8 -14.39 -25.30 -28.51
CA LEU A 8 -13.08 -25.05 -27.92
C LEU A 8 -12.56 -23.64 -28.20
N ILE A 9 -12.72 -23.13 -29.43
CA ILE A 9 -12.35 -21.73 -29.76
C ILE A 9 -13.17 -20.74 -28.91
N ALA A 10 -14.47 -21.00 -28.72
CA ALA A 10 -15.31 -20.17 -27.86
C ALA A 10 -14.84 -20.21 -26.40
N GLN A 11 -14.48 -21.39 -25.88
CA GLN A 11 -13.94 -21.56 -24.53
C GLN A 11 -12.60 -20.83 -24.35
N VAL A 12 -11.67 -20.94 -25.30
CA VAL A 12 -10.38 -20.21 -25.28
C VAL A 12 -10.63 -18.70 -25.20
N LYS A 13 -11.54 -18.16 -26.01
CA LYS A 13 -11.90 -16.74 -25.99
C LYS A 13 -12.50 -16.31 -24.65
N GLN A 14 -13.39 -17.13 -24.08
CA GLN A 14 -13.99 -16.85 -22.76
C GLN A 14 -12.95 -16.87 -21.64
N LEU A 15 -12.05 -17.86 -21.63
CA LEU A 15 -11.01 -17.96 -20.61
C LEU A 15 -10.02 -16.81 -20.71
N ARG A 16 -9.57 -16.43 -21.92
CA ARG A 16 -8.73 -15.25 -22.12
C ARG A 16 -9.40 -13.97 -21.61
N GLU A 17 -10.68 -13.76 -21.89
CA GLU A 17 -11.41 -12.60 -21.38
C GLU A 17 -11.51 -12.62 -19.85
N LYS A 18 -11.78 -13.80 -19.26
CA LYS A 18 -11.82 -13.98 -17.80
C LYS A 18 -10.47 -13.64 -17.16
N ILE A 19 -9.35 -14.08 -17.73
CA ILE A 19 -8.01 -13.75 -17.23
C ILE A 19 -7.79 -12.23 -17.28
N VAL A 20 -8.16 -11.57 -18.39
CA VAL A 20 -8.06 -10.11 -18.49
C VAL A 20 -8.88 -9.44 -17.40
N GLU A 21 -10.09 -9.91 -17.11
CA GLU A 21 -10.94 -9.35 -16.06
C GLU A 21 -10.32 -9.49 -14.67
N LEU A 22 -9.79 -10.67 -14.33
CA LEU A 22 -9.13 -10.92 -13.04
C LEU A 22 -7.88 -10.04 -12.87
N VAL A 23 -7.05 -9.96 -13.91
CA VAL A 23 -5.86 -9.11 -13.94
C VAL A 23 -6.23 -7.64 -13.78
N MET A 24 -7.25 -7.17 -14.51
CA MET A 24 -7.74 -5.80 -14.43
C MET A 24 -8.29 -5.47 -13.05
N GLU A 25 -9.05 -6.38 -12.43
CA GLU A 25 -9.56 -6.17 -11.08
C GLU A 25 -8.40 -6.06 -10.08
N ARG A 26 -7.40 -6.94 -10.21
CA ARG A 26 -6.20 -6.93 -9.36
C ARG A 26 -5.43 -5.62 -9.50
N GLU A 27 -5.15 -5.19 -10.73
CA GLU A 27 -4.42 -3.93 -10.98
C GLU A 27 -5.21 -2.70 -10.54
N ASP A 28 -6.54 -2.69 -10.72
CA ASP A 28 -7.41 -1.62 -10.19
C ASP A 28 -7.35 -1.57 -8.66
N ILE A 29 -7.30 -2.73 -8.00
CA ILE A 29 -7.10 -2.76 -6.54
C ILE A 29 -5.72 -2.18 -6.19
N LEU A 30 -4.65 -2.66 -6.81
CA LEU A 30 -3.29 -2.27 -6.46
C LEU A 30 -2.96 -0.80 -6.75
N LEU A 31 -3.39 -0.28 -7.90
CA LEU A 31 -2.98 1.04 -8.41
C LEU A 31 -3.97 2.16 -8.08
N GLN A 32 -5.25 1.84 -7.87
CA GLN A 32 -6.29 2.86 -7.61
C GLN A 32 -6.86 2.73 -6.21
N LYS A 33 -7.35 1.55 -5.83
CA LYS A 33 -8.05 1.39 -4.54
C LYS A 33 -7.09 1.39 -3.35
N ASN A 34 -5.98 0.67 -3.41
CA ASN A 34 -5.04 0.56 -2.30
C ASN A 34 -4.46 1.92 -1.89
N PRO A 35 -3.95 2.78 -2.80
CA PRO A 35 -3.49 4.12 -2.44
C PRO A 35 -4.60 4.99 -1.84
N ALA A 36 -5.85 4.82 -2.29
CA ALA A 36 -6.99 5.55 -1.74
C ALA A 36 -7.37 5.06 -0.33
N ILE A 37 -7.36 3.74 -0.10
CA ILE A 37 -7.65 3.12 1.20
C ILE A 37 -6.56 3.48 2.20
N GLU A 38 -5.28 3.40 1.81
CA GLU A 38 -4.15 3.81 2.64
C GLU A 38 -4.24 5.29 3.00
N ALA A 39 -4.56 6.15 2.03
CA ALA A 39 -4.79 7.57 2.30
C ALA A 39 -5.94 7.79 3.30
N ASP A 40 -7.08 7.11 3.13
CA ASP A 40 -8.21 7.24 4.05
C ASP A 40 -7.88 6.71 5.45
N TYR A 41 -7.12 5.60 5.54
CA TYR A 41 -6.59 5.08 6.80
C TYR A 41 -5.70 6.10 7.51
N MET A 42 -4.72 6.65 6.81
CA MET A 42 -3.76 7.60 7.38
C MET A 42 -4.45 8.86 7.92
N VAL A 43 -5.49 9.32 7.23
CA VAL A 43 -6.30 10.47 7.68
C VAL A 43 -7.18 10.13 8.87
N LYS A 44 -7.84 8.96 8.88
CA LYS A 44 -8.79 8.59 9.95
C LYS A 44 -8.09 8.12 11.22
N VAL A 45 -6.99 7.39 11.09
CA VAL A 45 -6.34 6.65 12.18
C VAL A 45 -4.85 6.98 12.28
N GLY A 46 -4.14 7.09 11.15
CA GLY A 46 -2.67 7.20 11.13
C GLY A 46 -2.09 8.37 11.94
N ALA A 47 -2.74 9.54 11.94
CA ALA A 47 -2.30 10.68 12.77
C ALA A 47 -2.28 10.36 14.27
N TYR A 48 -3.21 9.54 14.76
CA TYR A 48 -3.27 9.12 16.16
C TYR A 48 -2.24 8.04 16.49
N GLU A 49 -1.94 7.12 15.56
CA GLU A 49 -0.88 6.13 15.73
C GLU A 49 0.49 6.78 15.80
N VAL A 50 0.75 7.76 14.94
CA VAL A 50 1.96 8.58 14.99
C VAL A 50 2.06 9.29 16.33
N LYS A 51 0.97 9.90 16.81
CA LYS A 51 0.97 10.59 18.10
C LYS A 51 1.24 9.66 19.28
N LEU A 52 0.66 8.46 19.23
CA LEU A 52 0.92 7.42 20.21
C LEU A 52 2.39 6.99 20.20
N ALA A 53 2.97 6.76 19.01
CA ALA A 53 4.38 6.39 18.88
C ALA A 53 5.33 7.48 19.42
N GLU A 54 5.02 8.76 19.21
CA GLU A 54 5.76 9.88 19.83
C GLU A 54 5.70 9.81 21.35
N ALA A 55 4.50 9.60 21.91
CA ALA A 55 4.30 9.53 23.37
C ALA A 55 5.03 8.32 23.98
N GLU A 56 4.95 7.17 23.32
CA GLU A 56 5.67 5.94 23.69
C GLU A 56 7.19 6.18 23.71
N LEU A 57 7.74 6.78 22.66
CA LEU A 57 9.17 7.08 22.58
C LEU A 57 9.60 8.07 23.66
N ALA A 58 8.82 9.13 23.88
CA ALA A 58 9.11 10.12 24.91
C ALA A 58 9.07 9.53 26.33
N ALA A 59 8.10 8.66 26.62
CA ALA A 59 8.03 7.94 27.89
C ALA A 59 9.21 6.98 28.07
N ARG A 60 9.62 6.27 27.00
CA ARG A 60 10.81 5.41 27.00
C ARG A 60 12.08 6.21 27.27
N ARG A 61 12.26 7.34 26.60
CA ARG A 61 13.39 8.25 26.80
C ARG A 61 13.45 8.74 28.25
N ALA A 62 12.33 9.22 28.80
CA ALA A 62 12.27 9.69 30.18
C ALA A 62 12.60 8.58 31.20
N LYS A 63 12.08 7.36 30.97
CA LYS A 63 12.42 6.20 31.81
C LYS A 63 13.90 5.85 31.75
N ARG A 64 14.51 5.87 30.55
CA ARG A 64 15.93 5.58 30.36
C ARG A 64 16.80 6.65 31.01
N ARG A 65 16.45 7.93 30.83
CA ARG A 65 17.09 9.07 31.49
C ARG A 65 17.10 8.91 33.02
N LEU A 66 15.94 8.60 33.61
CA LEU A 66 15.83 8.35 35.05
C LEU A 66 16.80 7.26 35.51
N ALA A 67 16.89 6.15 34.78
CA ALA A 67 17.78 5.04 35.13
C ALA A 67 19.26 5.44 35.10
N ILE A 68 19.69 6.23 34.11
CA ILE A 68 21.06 6.72 34.00
C ILE A 68 21.37 7.69 35.14
N CYS A 69 20.49 8.66 35.42
CA CYS A 69 20.64 9.60 36.53
C CYS A 69 20.74 8.87 37.87
N GLN A 70 19.87 7.89 38.13
CA GLN A 70 19.90 7.08 39.34
C GLN A 70 21.20 6.29 39.47
N ALA A 71 21.70 5.70 38.38
CA ALA A 71 22.96 4.97 38.38
C ALA A 71 24.17 5.89 38.69
N GLN A 72 24.18 7.10 38.14
CA GLN A 72 25.24 8.09 38.42
C GLN A 72 25.18 8.59 39.86
N ALA A 73 23.99 8.94 40.37
CA ALA A 73 23.77 9.38 41.75
C ALA A 73 24.19 8.31 42.76
N ASN A 74 23.77 7.06 42.57
CA ASN A 74 24.15 5.94 43.45
C ASN A 74 25.65 5.64 43.44
N ALA A 75 26.34 5.96 42.35
CA ALA A 75 27.80 5.85 42.25
C ALA A 75 28.54 7.06 42.84
N GLY A 76 27.83 8.06 43.38
CA GLY A 76 28.40 9.31 43.88
C GLY A 76 29.03 10.18 42.78
N LYS A 77 28.64 9.97 41.52
CA LYS A 77 29.14 10.74 40.38
C LYS A 77 28.24 11.95 40.15
N ASN A 78 28.84 13.06 39.72
CA ASN A 78 28.08 14.23 39.31
C ASN A 78 27.27 13.91 38.05
N ILE A 79 26.00 14.31 38.03
CA ILE A 79 25.10 14.02 36.91
C ILE A 79 25.41 14.96 35.76
N LYS A 80 25.87 14.39 34.65
CA LYS A 80 26.21 15.16 33.45
C LYS A 80 25.07 15.09 32.44
N GLU A 81 24.08 15.96 32.60
CA GLU A 81 22.85 15.93 31.80
C GLU A 81 23.10 15.97 30.28
N LEU A 82 24.08 16.76 29.81
CA LEU A 82 24.38 16.85 28.37
C LEU A 82 24.87 15.51 27.79
N GLU A 83 25.78 14.81 28.48
CA GLU A 83 26.29 13.51 28.02
C GLU A 83 25.16 12.45 28.02
N ILE A 84 24.21 12.55 28.95
CA ILE A 84 23.05 11.65 29.02
C ILE A 84 22.10 11.90 27.85
N GLU A 85 21.82 13.16 27.50
CA GLU A 85 20.94 13.47 26.36
C GLU A 85 21.58 13.03 25.02
N GLU A 86 22.90 13.20 24.85
CA GLU A 86 23.63 12.71 23.67
C GLU A 86 23.59 11.18 23.56
N GLU A 87 23.77 10.46 24.68
CA GLU A 87 23.64 8.99 24.72
C GLU A 87 22.22 8.55 24.33
N LEU A 88 21.19 9.25 24.82
CA LEU A 88 19.79 8.95 24.53
C LEU A 88 19.42 9.24 23.07
N ASP A 89 19.94 10.32 22.48
CA ASP A 89 19.75 10.65 21.07
C ASP A 89 20.33 9.55 20.18
N ALA A 90 21.55 9.11 20.47
CA ALA A 90 22.19 8.03 19.73
C ALA A 90 21.48 6.68 19.94
N GLU A 91 21.03 6.37 21.17
CA GLU A 91 20.28 5.14 21.46
C GLU A 91 18.95 5.09 20.70
N LEU A 92 18.27 6.24 20.52
CA LEU A 92 16.89 6.28 20.03
C LEU A 92 16.72 6.80 18.59
N GLU A 93 17.82 7.07 17.89
CA GLU A 93 17.83 7.70 16.55
C GLU A 93 16.95 6.94 15.54
N GLU A 94 17.08 5.61 15.45
CA GLU A 94 16.32 4.80 14.48
C GLU A 94 14.80 4.96 14.69
N TRP A 95 14.35 4.96 15.95
CA TRP A 95 12.94 5.17 16.29
C TRP A 95 12.47 6.58 15.94
N MET A 96 13.31 7.59 16.19
CA MET A 96 13.01 8.99 15.84
C MET A 96 12.83 9.15 14.33
N VAL A 97 13.74 8.58 13.53
CA VAL A 97 13.68 8.62 12.06
C VAL A 97 12.41 7.94 11.54
N ASN A 98 12.05 6.77 12.07
CA ASN A 98 10.84 6.05 11.66
C ASN A 98 9.57 6.87 11.95
N ILE A 99 9.47 7.47 13.13
CA ILE A 99 8.32 8.32 13.49
C ILE A 99 8.25 9.55 12.56
N GLN A 100 9.38 10.21 12.28
CA GLN A 100 9.45 11.35 11.37
C GLN A 100 9.01 10.97 9.94
N GLN A 101 9.41 9.80 9.43
CA GLN A 101 8.97 9.32 8.13
C GLN A 101 7.45 9.12 8.09
N LYS A 102 6.87 8.49 9.11
CA LYS A 102 5.41 8.31 9.21
C LYS A 102 4.66 9.65 9.33
N GLN A 103 5.23 10.63 10.05
CA GLN A 103 4.68 11.98 10.11
C GLN A 103 4.62 12.63 8.73
N MET A 104 5.74 12.62 8.01
CA MET A 104 5.80 13.18 6.66
C MET A 104 4.81 12.50 5.73
N GLN A 105 4.64 11.18 5.82
CA GLN A 105 3.63 10.44 5.06
C GLN A 105 2.21 10.93 5.39
N VAL A 106 1.83 10.98 6.67
CA VAL A 106 0.51 11.46 7.10
C VAL A 106 0.26 12.89 6.62
N PHE A 107 1.23 13.80 6.77
CA PHE A 107 1.10 15.18 6.31
C PHE A 107 0.96 15.27 4.79
N SER A 108 1.78 14.54 4.03
CA SER A 108 1.70 14.54 2.56
C SER A 108 0.33 14.07 2.05
N LEU A 109 -0.28 13.10 2.72
CA LEU A 109 -1.58 12.55 2.37
C LEU A 109 -2.73 13.48 2.77
N LEU A 110 -2.62 14.12 3.94
CA LEU A 110 -3.55 15.17 4.37
C LEU A 110 -3.55 16.35 3.38
N ASP A 111 -2.36 16.80 2.99
CA ASP A 111 -2.18 17.93 2.07
C ASP A 111 -2.74 17.59 0.67
N ARG A 112 -2.42 16.38 0.16
CA ARG A 112 -2.98 15.87 -1.10
C ARG A 112 -4.50 15.80 -1.06
N ARG A 113 -5.11 15.38 0.06
CA ARG A 113 -6.57 15.32 0.21
C ARG A 113 -7.21 16.71 0.23
N SER A 114 -6.56 17.71 0.84
CA SER A 114 -7.06 19.10 0.78
C SER A 114 -6.91 19.74 -0.60
N SER A 115 -5.90 19.33 -1.38
CA SER A 115 -5.61 19.90 -2.70
C SER A 115 -6.25 19.14 -3.88
N SER A 116 -6.69 17.89 -3.72
CA SER A 116 -7.27 17.11 -4.83
C SER A 116 -8.78 17.35 -4.97
N TYR A 117 -9.21 17.79 -6.15
CA TYR A 117 -10.60 17.63 -6.57
C TYR A 117 -10.85 16.16 -6.95
N ALA A 118 -11.96 15.58 -6.50
CA ALA A 118 -12.37 14.25 -6.93
C ALA A 118 -12.56 14.22 -8.46
N MET A 119 -11.93 13.27 -9.14
CA MET A 119 -12.11 13.10 -10.60
C MET A 119 -13.59 12.89 -10.93
N ALA A 120 -14.04 13.46 -12.06
CA ALA A 120 -15.38 13.22 -12.58
C ALA A 120 -15.58 11.73 -12.93
N ALA A 121 -16.77 11.19 -12.67
CA ALA A 121 -17.06 9.77 -12.89
C ALA A 121 -16.92 9.33 -14.36
N THR A 122 -17.06 10.26 -15.31
CA THR A 122 -16.85 10.06 -16.75
C THR A 122 -15.40 9.72 -17.08
N ASP A 123 -14.46 10.41 -16.43
CA ASP A 123 -13.03 10.26 -16.71
C ASP A 123 -12.50 8.95 -16.14
N SER A 124 -13.05 8.50 -15.00
CA SER A 124 -12.72 7.20 -14.41
C SER A 124 -13.12 6.01 -15.30
N LYS A 125 -14.30 6.06 -15.95
CA LYS A 125 -14.70 5.00 -16.89
C LYS A 125 -13.77 4.94 -18.10
N LYS A 126 -13.47 6.11 -18.69
CA LYS A 126 -12.57 6.21 -19.86
C LYS A 126 -11.16 5.71 -19.53
N LEU A 127 -10.63 6.08 -18.36
CA LEU A 127 -9.35 5.61 -17.84
C LEU A 127 -9.29 4.07 -17.79
N LYS A 128 -10.30 3.43 -17.17
CA LYS A 128 -10.37 1.97 -17.07
C LYS A 128 -10.46 1.29 -18.43
N THR A 129 -11.21 1.86 -19.37
CA THR A 129 -11.34 1.32 -20.73
C THR A 129 -10.01 1.37 -21.49
N LEU A 130 -9.30 2.50 -21.43
CA LEU A 130 -7.99 2.64 -22.09
C LEU A 130 -6.97 1.68 -21.48
N TYR A 131 -6.93 1.61 -20.15
CA TYR A 131 -6.03 0.70 -19.44
C TYR A 131 -6.31 -0.77 -19.77
N ARG A 132 -7.57 -1.20 -19.83
CA ARG A 132 -7.93 -2.57 -20.24
C ARG A 132 -7.37 -2.94 -21.62
N LYS A 133 -7.42 -2.01 -22.58
CA LYS A 133 -6.85 -2.24 -23.91
C LYS A 133 -5.33 -2.41 -23.84
N LEU A 134 -4.65 -1.60 -23.05
CA LEU A 134 -3.20 -1.67 -22.88
C LEU A 134 -2.74 -2.94 -22.14
N CYS A 135 -3.46 -3.38 -21.11
CA CYS A 135 -3.15 -4.62 -20.40
C CYS A 135 -3.27 -5.83 -21.33
N LYS A 136 -4.30 -5.90 -22.18
CA LYS A 136 -4.42 -6.95 -23.21
C LYS A 136 -3.19 -7.05 -24.13
N ARG A 137 -2.42 -5.97 -24.28
CA ARG A 137 -1.29 -5.88 -25.22
C ARG A 137 0.08 -6.08 -24.59
N LEU A 138 0.25 -5.77 -23.30
CA LEU A 138 1.57 -5.72 -22.67
C LEU A 138 1.60 -6.27 -21.23
N HIS A 139 0.51 -6.82 -20.71
CA HIS A 139 0.53 -7.34 -19.35
C HIS A 139 1.38 -8.63 -19.28
N PRO A 140 2.36 -8.73 -18.37
CA PRO A 140 3.24 -9.90 -18.26
C PRO A 140 2.52 -11.23 -18.03
N ASP A 141 1.43 -11.22 -17.23
CA ASP A 141 0.63 -12.42 -17.01
C ASP A 141 -0.14 -12.85 -18.27
N LEU A 142 -0.41 -11.95 -19.22
CA LEU A 142 -1.08 -12.29 -20.48
C LEU A 142 -0.06 -12.66 -21.56
N ILE A 143 1.16 -12.10 -21.50
CA ILE A 143 2.22 -12.27 -22.49
C ILE A 143 3.51 -12.66 -21.75
N PRO A 144 3.81 -13.96 -21.62
CA PRO A 144 4.95 -14.43 -20.82
C PRO A 144 6.34 -14.05 -21.36
N LEU A 145 6.44 -13.67 -22.64
CA LEU A 145 7.71 -13.42 -23.36
C LEU A 145 7.86 -11.94 -23.76
N LEU A 146 7.72 -11.02 -22.79
CA LEU A 146 7.99 -9.60 -23.02
C LEU A 146 9.49 -9.29 -22.95
N SER A 147 9.96 -8.47 -23.89
CA SER A 147 11.28 -7.84 -23.85
C SER A 147 11.40 -6.83 -22.70
N ASP A 148 12.63 -6.47 -22.32
CA ASP A 148 12.85 -5.48 -21.27
C ASP A 148 12.32 -4.09 -21.65
N GLN A 149 12.29 -3.76 -22.94
CA GLN A 149 11.70 -2.52 -23.44
C GLN A 149 10.18 -2.50 -23.22
N GLU A 150 9.50 -3.59 -23.52
CA GLU A 150 8.05 -3.73 -23.33
C GLU A 150 7.65 -3.73 -21.84
N LYS A 151 8.45 -4.36 -20.98
CA LYS A 151 8.25 -4.28 -19.52
C LYS A 151 8.38 -2.86 -18.99
N ASN A 152 9.40 -2.12 -19.45
CA ASN A 152 9.57 -0.72 -19.09
C ASN A 152 8.42 0.15 -19.60
N LEU A 153 7.95 -0.10 -20.83
CA LEU A 153 6.79 0.56 -21.40
C LEU A 153 5.53 0.31 -20.56
N PHE A 154 5.31 -0.94 -20.15
CA PHE A 154 4.18 -1.31 -19.29
C PHE A 154 4.27 -0.66 -17.90
N SER A 155 5.46 -0.55 -17.30
CA SER A 155 5.65 0.22 -16.05
C SER A 155 5.24 1.69 -16.22
N GLY A 156 5.53 2.30 -17.38
CA GLY A 156 5.07 3.64 -17.72
C GLY A 156 3.54 3.75 -17.79
N ILE A 157 2.89 2.74 -18.39
CA ILE A 157 1.42 2.62 -18.47
C ILE A 157 0.80 2.48 -17.08
N GLN A 158 1.35 1.64 -16.21
CA GLN A 158 0.89 1.48 -14.82
C GLN A 158 0.94 2.80 -14.04
N LYS A 159 2.04 3.57 -14.17
CA LYS A 159 2.18 4.89 -13.52
C LYS A 159 1.17 5.91 -14.05
N ALA A 160 0.90 5.92 -15.36
CA ALA A 160 -0.11 6.78 -15.96
C ALA A 160 -1.51 6.42 -15.44
N TYR A 161 -1.81 5.14 -15.32
CA TYR A 161 -3.06 4.66 -14.75
C TYR A 161 -3.21 5.04 -13.28
N GLU A 162 -2.21 4.79 -12.44
CA GLU A 162 -2.16 5.17 -11.02
C GLU A 162 -2.46 6.67 -10.81
N ARG A 163 -1.91 7.53 -11.68
CA ARG A 163 -2.11 8.98 -11.62
C ARG A 163 -3.44 9.47 -12.20
N GLY A 164 -4.21 8.60 -12.86
CA GLY A 164 -5.42 8.99 -13.58
C GLY A 164 -5.13 9.81 -14.85
N ASP A 165 -3.93 9.69 -15.43
CA ASP A 165 -3.52 10.45 -16.60
C ASP A 165 -4.05 9.80 -17.89
N VAL A 166 -5.28 10.21 -18.25
CA VAL A 166 -5.97 9.74 -19.46
C VAL A 166 -5.18 10.06 -20.72
N THR A 167 -4.56 11.25 -20.80
CA THR A 167 -3.83 11.71 -21.99
C THR A 167 -2.61 10.84 -22.27
N SER A 168 -1.85 10.48 -21.24
CA SER A 168 -0.72 9.56 -21.39
C SER A 168 -1.18 8.16 -21.82
N LEU A 169 -2.29 7.64 -21.29
CA LEU A 169 -2.82 6.34 -21.72
C LEU A 169 -3.30 6.35 -23.18
N GLU A 170 -3.90 7.44 -23.66
CA GLU A 170 -4.27 7.59 -25.07
C GLU A 170 -3.04 7.57 -25.98
N ALA A 171 -1.97 8.26 -25.59
CA ALA A 171 -0.72 8.25 -26.34
C ALA A 171 -0.08 6.86 -26.40
N TYR A 172 -0.03 6.13 -25.27
CA TYR A 172 0.45 4.75 -25.26
C TYR A 172 -0.39 3.85 -26.15
N LEU A 173 -1.72 4.00 -26.11
CA LEU A 173 -2.61 3.19 -26.94
C LEU A 173 -2.37 3.45 -28.41
N TRP A 174 -2.22 4.72 -28.82
CA TRP A 174 -1.94 5.09 -30.20
C TRP A 174 -0.63 4.48 -30.73
N VAL A 175 0.42 4.43 -29.92
CA VAL A 175 1.71 3.80 -30.29
C VAL A 175 1.58 2.28 -30.43
N LEU A 176 0.62 1.65 -29.75
CA LEU A 176 0.49 0.19 -29.66
C LEU A 176 -0.67 -0.39 -30.50
N ASP A 177 -1.46 0.44 -31.19
CA ASP A 177 -2.73 0.03 -31.82
C ASP A 177 -2.57 -0.79 -33.12
N GLU A 178 -1.37 -1.26 -33.46
CA GLU A 178 -1.06 -1.97 -34.72
C GLU A 178 -1.06 -3.51 -34.63
N ALA A 179 -1.44 -4.12 -33.50
CA ALA A 179 -1.41 -5.58 -33.36
C ALA A 179 -2.68 -6.29 -33.89
N GLU A 180 -2.48 -7.32 -34.71
CA GLU A 180 -3.53 -8.22 -35.22
C GLU A 180 -4.07 -9.16 -34.11
N ASP A 181 -5.36 -9.50 -34.21
CA ASP A 181 -5.98 -10.48 -33.33
C ASP A 181 -5.43 -11.90 -33.58
N ILE A 182 -5.40 -12.73 -32.53
CA ILE A 182 -4.95 -14.12 -32.63
C ILE A 182 -5.96 -14.92 -33.46
N ASP A 183 -5.51 -15.42 -34.61
CA ASP A 183 -6.31 -16.29 -35.49
C ASP A 183 -6.34 -17.74 -34.95
N ASP A 184 -7.26 -17.98 -34.00
CA ASP A 184 -7.46 -19.31 -33.40
C ASP A 184 -8.07 -20.34 -34.37
N GLU A 185 -8.55 -19.93 -35.56
CA GLU A 185 -9.14 -20.86 -36.53
C GLU A 185 -8.08 -21.78 -37.18
N ARG A 186 -6.81 -21.36 -37.18
CA ARG A 186 -5.68 -22.15 -37.71
C ARG A 186 -5.23 -23.28 -36.79
N LYS A 187 -5.66 -23.30 -35.53
CA LYS A 187 -5.23 -24.30 -34.53
C LYS A 187 -5.99 -25.61 -34.66
N ASP A 188 -5.32 -26.71 -34.34
CA ASP A 188 -5.93 -28.04 -34.30
C ASP A 188 -6.65 -28.30 -32.97
N VAL A 189 -7.53 -29.30 -32.94
CA VAL A 189 -8.32 -29.64 -31.74
C VAL A 189 -7.42 -29.97 -30.55
N GLU A 190 -6.32 -30.70 -30.76
CA GLU A 190 -5.37 -31.03 -29.70
C GLU A 190 -4.68 -29.78 -29.13
N GLU A 191 -4.27 -28.84 -29.99
CA GLU A 191 -3.66 -27.57 -29.57
C GLU A 191 -4.64 -26.72 -28.76
N LEU A 192 -5.90 -26.64 -29.22
CA LEU A 192 -6.95 -25.93 -28.50
C LEU A 192 -7.28 -26.57 -27.14
N THR A 193 -7.30 -27.90 -27.05
CA THR A 193 -7.53 -28.59 -25.76
C THR A 193 -6.40 -28.35 -24.77
N ALA A 194 -5.15 -28.38 -25.22
CA ALA A 194 -3.99 -28.09 -24.38
C ALA A 194 -3.98 -26.63 -23.93
N GLU A 195 -4.36 -25.71 -24.81
CA GLU A 195 -4.50 -24.29 -24.49
C GLU A 195 -5.62 -24.03 -23.47
N VAL A 196 -6.78 -24.67 -23.61
CA VAL A 196 -7.87 -24.58 -22.61
C VAL A 196 -7.36 -25.00 -21.24
N ALA A 197 -6.69 -26.15 -21.13
CA ALA A 197 -6.15 -26.64 -19.86
C ALA A 197 -5.13 -25.67 -19.23
N LEU A 198 -4.28 -25.05 -20.07
CA LEU A 198 -3.32 -24.05 -19.62
C LEU A 198 -4.03 -22.77 -19.12
N LEU A 199 -5.01 -22.29 -19.87
CA LEU A 199 -5.78 -21.10 -19.53
C LEU A 199 -6.62 -21.30 -18.26
N GLU A 200 -7.19 -22.49 -18.05
CA GLU A 200 -7.89 -22.84 -16.81
C GLU A 200 -6.97 -22.81 -15.60
N ALA A 201 -5.77 -23.43 -15.71
CA ALA A 201 -4.76 -23.35 -14.66
C ALA A 201 -4.35 -21.90 -14.36
N GLN A 202 -4.18 -21.10 -15.41
CA GLN A 202 -3.88 -19.68 -15.28
C GLN A 202 -5.01 -18.90 -14.59
N VAL A 203 -6.28 -19.17 -14.92
CA VAL A 203 -7.44 -18.57 -14.26
C VAL A 203 -7.39 -18.87 -12.76
N SER A 204 -7.14 -20.12 -12.35
CA SER A 204 -7.04 -20.47 -10.93
C SER A 204 -5.93 -19.70 -10.21
N VAL A 205 -4.75 -19.57 -10.82
CA VAL A 205 -3.65 -18.77 -10.27
C VAL A 205 -4.04 -17.30 -10.09
N GLN A 206 -4.70 -16.71 -11.09
CA GLN A 206 -5.16 -15.31 -11.01
C GLN A 206 -6.24 -15.09 -9.95
N GLU A 207 -7.16 -16.05 -9.78
CA GLU A 207 -8.17 -16.03 -8.72
C GLU A 207 -7.54 -16.08 -7.32
N GLU A 208 -6.54 -16.95 -7.12
CA GLU A 208 -5.79 -17.02 -5.87
C GLU A 208 -5.04 -15.71 -5.58
N MET A 209 -4.33 -15.17 -6.57
CA MET A 209 -3.63 -13.89 -6.44
C MET A 209 -4.59 -12.74 -6.09
N LEU A 210 -5.75 -12.69 -6.75
CA LEU A 210 -6.77 -11.67 -6.47
C LEU A 210 -7.31 -11.81 -5.04
N LEU A 211 -7.54 -13.04 -4.58
CA LEU A 211 -8.00 -13.30 -3.22
C LEU A 211 -6.95 -12.85 -2.18
N GLN A 212 -5.67 -13.15 -2.43
CA GLN A 212 -4.56 -12.68 -1.59
C GLN A 212 -4.50 -11.15 -1.53
N VAL A 213 -4.63 -10.47 -2.67
CA VAL A 213 -4.63 -9.00 -2.70
C VAL A 213 -5.80 -8.45 -1.87
N LYS A 214 -7.00 -9.05 -1.98
CA LYS A 214 -8.18 -8.64 -1.19
C LYS A 214 -8.05 -8.92 0.31
N SER A 215 -7.33 -9.97 0.71
CA SER A 215 -7.11 -10.28 2.14
C SER A 215 -5.91 -9.57 2.75
N SER A 216 -5.04 -8.99 1.93
CA SER A 216 -3.84 -8.27 2.33
C SER A 216 -4.10 -6.79 2.65
N TYR A 217 -3.16 -6.18 3.37
CA TYR A 217 -3.11 -4.73 3.55
C TYR A 217 -2.77 -4.05 2.21
N PRO A 218 -3.37 -2.88 1.89
CA PRO A 218 -4.37 -2.13 2.66
C PRO A 218 -5.82 -2.54 2.39
N PHE A 219 -6.09 -3.40 1.40
CA PHE A 219 -7.46 -3.68 0.95
C PHE A 219 -8.36 -4.27 2.06
N ASN A 220 -7.80 -5.11 2.93
CA ASN A 220 -8.51 -5.69 4.07
C ASN A 220 -9.01 -4.68 5.12
N LEU A 221 -8.60 -3.41 5.02
CA LEU A 221 -9.08 -2.32 5.87
C LEU A 221 -10.31 -1.60 5.29
N LEU A 222 -10.69 -1.86 4.04
CA LEU A 222 -11.79 -1.16 3.36
C LEU A 222 -13.10 -1.22 4.17
N ASP A 223 -13.46 -2.41 4.64
CA ASP A 223 -14.69 -2.63 5.41
C ASP A 223 -14.60 -1.97 6.80
N LYS A 224 -13.42 -2.03 7.42
CA LYS A 224 -13.18 -1.41 8.73
C LYS A 224 -13.27 0.10 8.67
N LEU A 225 -12.67 0.72 7.67
CA LEU A 225 -12.68 2.18 7.47
C LEU A 225 -14.05 2.73 7.09
N SER A 226 -14.89 1.90 6.48
CA SER A 226 -16.29 2.23 6.19
C SER A 226 -17.17 2.19 7.44
N ASN A 227 -16.76 1.47 8.48
CA ASN A 227 -17.48 1.39 9.76
C ASN A 227 -17.07 2.53 10.71
N ALA A 228 -17.93 3.55 10.82
CA ALA A 228 -17.68 4.72 11.67
C ALA A 228 -17.48 4.37 13.16
N ASN A 229 -18.17 3.34 13.67
CA ASN A 229 -18.01 2.92 15.07
C ASN A 229 -16.63 2.33 15.32
N TRP A 230 -16.16 1.48 14.41
CA TRP A 230 -14.83 0.89 14.51
C TRP A 230 -13.73 1.98 14.49
N VAL A 231 -13.85 2.96 13.60
CA VAL A 231 -12.92 4.10 13.55
C VAL A 231 -12.94 4.87 14.87
N PHE A 232 -14.13 5.17 15.39
CA PHE A 232 -14.28 5.88 16.66
C PHE A 232 -13.63 5.12 17.83
N GLU A 233 -13.95 3.84 18.00
CA GLU A 233 -13.39 3.01 19.08
C GLU A 233 -11.87 2.92 18.99
N THR A 234 -11.33 2.71 17.77
CA THR A 234 -9.89 2.64 17.52
C THR A 234 -9.21 3.95 17.90
N VAL A 235 -9.76 5.09 17.46
CA VAL A 235 -9.21 6.41 17.80
C VAL A 235 -9.29 6.71 19.29
N GLN A 236 -10.36 6.31 19.98
CA GLN A 236 -10.48 6.49 21.43
C GLN A 236 -9.45 5.64 22.18
N ASP A 237 -9.23 4.40 21.77
CA ASP A 237 -8.20 3.53 22.34
C ASP A 237 -6.80 4.14 22.19
N LEU A 238 -6.46 4.60 20.97
CA LEU A 238 -5.18 5.26 20.69
C LEU A 238 -4.99 6.52 21.54
N LYS A 239 -6.02 7.35 21.68
CA LYS A 239 -5.97 8.55 22.54
C LYS A 239 -5.76 8.18 24.00
N ARG A 240 -6.48 7.17 24.51
CA ARG A 240 -6.33 6.72 25.90
C ARG A 240 -4.90 6.27 26.17
N ARG A 241 -4.35 5.41 25.32
CA ARG A 241 -2.96 4.94 25.42
C ARG A 241 -1.95 6.09 25.33
N THR A 242 -2.20 7.06 24.46
CA THR A 242 -1.33 8.25 24.34
C THR A 242 -1.24 8.99 25.66
N ILE A 243 -2.39 9.23 26.32
CA ILE A 243 -2.46 9.88 27.63
C ILE A 243 -1.75 9.03 28.70
N GLU A 244 -1.88 7.71 28.68
CA GLU A 244 -1.18 6.81 29.60
C GLU A 244 0.35 6.98 29.49
N PHE A 245 0.90 7.04 28.27
CA PHE A 245 2.33 7.27 28.05
C PHE A 245 2.77 8.68 28.40
N GLU A 246 1.97 9.71 28.12
CA GLU A 246 2.25 11.09 28.53
C GLU A 246 2.31 11.22 30.06
N ASN A 247 1.38 10.59 30.79
CA ASN A 247 1.39 10.54 32.24
C ASN A 247 2.61 9.78 32.77
N ALA A 248 2.96 8.65 32.16
CA ALA A 248 4.16 7.89 32.52
C ALA A 248 5.44 8.72 32.34
N ARG A 249 5.55 9.42 31.20
CA ARG A 249 6.65 10.35 30.93
C ARG A 249 6.77 11.41 32.03
N GLN A 250 5.68 12.11 32.36
CA GLN A 250 5.68 13.14 33.40
C GLN A 250 6.14 12.58 34.76
N ALA A 251 5.67 11.38 35.13
CA ALA A 251 6.09 10.73 36.36
C ALA A 251 7.59 10.40 36.38
N TYR A 252 8.17 9.98 35.25
CA TYR A 252 9.62 9.77 35.14
C TYR A 252 10.40 11.07 35.20
N ASP A 253 9.92 12.13 34.54
CA ASP A 253 10.57 13.44 34.53
C ASP A 253 10.61 14.05 35.95
N VAL A 254 9.51 13.95 36.71
CA VAL A 254 9.46 14.39 38.12
C VAL A 254 10.49 13.64 38.97
N LYS A 255 10.51 12.30 38.89
CA LYS A 255 11.48 11.47 39.62
C LYS A 255 12.93 11.80 39.22
N THR A 256 13.17 12.09 37.96
CA THR A 256 14.51 12.45 37.47
C THR A 256 14.96 13.77 38.09
N GLY A 257 14.06 14.76 38.16
CA GLY A 257 14.33 16.04 38.82
C GLY A 257 14.58 15.90 40.33
N GLU A 258 13.91 14.97 41.01
CA GLU A 258 14.19 14.66 42.42
C GLU A 258 15.58 14.05 42.60
N VAL A 259 15.95 13.08 41.75
CA VAL A 259 17.29 12.47 41.77
C VAL A 259 18.37 13.52 41.55
N ILE A 260 18.19 14.42 40.58
CA ILE A 260 19.17 15.48 40.28
C ILE A 260 19.31 16.46 41.45
N LYS A 261 18.23 16.79 42.16
CA LYS A 261 18.28 17.68 43.33
C LYS A 261 18.97 17.06 44.55
N HIS A 262 19.02 15.73 44.63
CA HIS A 262 19.51 14.99 45.80
C HIS A 262 20.83 14.24 45.56
N ALA A 263 21.37 14.28 44.34
CA ALA A 263 22.68 13.74 43.96
C ALA A 263 23.82 14.71 44.28
#